data_AF-A0A7C0Z9T0-F1
#
_entry.id   AF-A0A7C0Z9T0-F1
#
_cell.length_a   1.000
_cell.length_b   1.000
_cell.length_c   1.000
_cell.angle_alpha   90.00
_cell.angle_beta   90.00
_cell.angle_gamma   90.00
#
_symmetry.space_group_name_H-M   'P 1'
#
loop_
_entity.id
_entity.type
_entity.pdbx_description
1 polymer ?
#
loop_
_entity_poly.entity_id
_entity_poly.type
_entity_poly.pdbx_seq_one_letter_code
_entity_poly.pdbx_strand_id
1 'polypeptide(L)'
;VVLKTDTLGSLEALTEGLKARGIPIRLADIGDVSKRDVMEAVVVGQEEPLYGVILAFNVKVLPDAEEEARAHKVRIFRNNIIYNLMDDYIRWMEEERERRERNVFDRLVKPGKVEVLRGFIFRRAKPAIFGVRVLAGVIAPNRELIREDGKNLGKISQIQEAGKPISLAEAGKEVAISMPKPVVGRHIREGDILYVDIPEEHAKMLRDRFAHRLSEDSLQALKELIEIKRRSNPIWAI
;
A
#
# COMPACT_ATOMS: atom_id res chain seq x y z
N VAL A 1 16.54 -17.11 -6.50
CA VAL A 1 16.25 -18.31 -5.66
C VAL A 1 17.44 -19.25 -5.61
N VAL A 2 17.51 -20.06 -4.57
CA VAL A 2 18.45 -21.20 -4.45
C VAL A 2 17.66 -22.49 -4.72
N LEU A 3 18.18 -23.37 -5.59
CA LEU A 3 17.52 -24.60 -6.02
C LEU A 3 18.38 -25.82 -5.66
N LYS A 4 17.79 -26.78 -4.96
CA LYS A 4 18.42 -28.06 -4.59
C LYS A 4 17.54 -29.22 -5.01
N THR A 5 18.12 -30.22 -5.68
CA THR A 5 17.38 -31.39 -6.19
C THR A 5 18.12 -32.70 -5.95
N ASP A 6 17.44 -33.83 -6.12
CA ASP A 6 18.01 -35.18 -5.94
C ASP A 6 18.77 -35.69 -7.17
N THR A 7 18.41 -35.19 -8.35
CA THR A 7 18.84 -35.70 -9.66
C THR A 7 19.09 -34.56 -10.63
N LEU A 8 19.88 -34.83 -11.68
CA LEU A 8 20.17 -33.84 -12.73
C LEU A 8 18.92 -33.50 -13.55
N GLY A 9 18.10 -34.50 -13.90
CA GLY A 9 16.90 -34.26 -14.72
C GLY A 9 15.86 -33.37 -14.02
N SER A 10 15.69 -33.50 -12.70
CA SER A 10 14.82 -32.60 -11.94
C SER A 10 15.42 -31.19 -11.80
N LEU A 11 16.76 -31.09 -11.71
CA LEU A 11 17.46 -29.81 -11.69
C LEU A 11 17.23 -29.05 -12.99
N GLU A 12 17.37 -29.72 -14.14
CA GLU A 12 17.15 -29.15 -15.47
C GLU A 12 15.70 -28.68 -15.63
N ALA A 13 14.73 -29.55 -15.34
CA ALA A 13 13.30 -29.23 -15.46
C ALA A 13 12.88 -28.03 -14.60
N LEU A 14 13.31 -27.97 -13.33
CA LEU A 14 13.01 -26.84 -12.44
C LEU A 14 13.74 -25.56 -12.88
N THR A 15 14.99 -25.68 -13.33
CA THR A 15 15.77 -24.54 -13.86
C THR A 15 15.09 -23.92 -15.08
N GLU A 16 14.65 -24.75 -16.03
CA GLU A 16 13.90 -24.30 -17.21
C GLU A 16 12.57 -23.67 -16.82
N GLY A 17 11.80 -24.31 -15.93
CA GLY A 17 10.52 -23.78 -15.45
C GLY A 17 10.63 -22.42 -14.77
N LEU A 18 11.68 -22.21 -13.97
CA LEU A 18 11.96 -20.92 -13.32
C LEU A 18 12.38 -19.86 -14.35
N LYS A 19 13.27 -20.20 -15.28
CA LYS A 19 13.72 -19.30 -16.35
C LYS A 19 12.57 -18.87 -17.26
N ALA A 20 11.69 -19.79 -17.65
CA ALA A 20 10.51 -19.50 -18.47
C ALA A 20 9.57 -18.49 -17.82
N ARG A 21 9.56 -18.43 -16.48
CA ARG A 21 8.78 -17.45 -15.69
C ARG A 21 9.59 -16.21 -15.29
N GLY A 22 10.81 -16.05 -15.80
CA GLY A 22 11.69 -14.91 -15.50
C GLY A 22 12.23 -14.89 -14.07
N ILE A 23 12.23 -16.02 -13.35
CA ILE A 23 12.71 -16.10 -11.97
C ILE A 23 14.23 -16.35 -11.97
N PRO A 24 15.03 -15.45 -11.39
CA PRO A 24 16.48 -15.60 -11.38
C PRO A 24 16.93 -16.67 -10.39
N ILE A 25 17.91 -17.46 -10.81
CA ILE A 25 18.51 -18.54 -10.03
C ILE A 25 19.91 -18.11 -9.62
N ARG A 26 20.16 -18.08 -8.32
CA ARG A 26 21.46 -17.73 -7.73
C ARG A 26 22.40 -18.92 -7.68
N LEU A 27 21.84 -20.08 -7.35
CA LEU A 27 22.52 -21.35 -7.19
C LEU A 27 21.52 -22.47 -7.55
N ALA A 28 21.95 -23.44 -8.33
CA ALA A 28 21.22 -24.66 -8.66
C ALA A 28 22.18 -25.84 -8.57
N ASP A 29 21.90 -26.81 -7.71
CA ASP A 29 22.84 -27.90 -7.43
C ASP A 29 22.12 -29.16 -6.90
N ILE A 30 22.79 -30.31 -7.01
CA ILE A 30 22.27 -31.60 -6.54
C ILE A 30 22.67 -31.83 -5.07
N GLY A 31 21.78 -32.47 -4.31
CA GLY A 31 22.01 -32.87 -2.93
C GLY A 31 21.18 -32.10 -1.90
N ASP A 32 21.29 -32.53 -0.65
CA ASP A 32 20.54 -31.97 0.47
C ASP A 32 20.84 -30.48 0.71
N VAL A 33 19.86 -29.77 1.25
CA VAL A 33 20.00 -28.35 1.58
C VAL A 33 20.93 -28.20 2.77
N SER A 34 22.02 -27.48 2.55
CA SER A 34 23.07 -27.20 3.53
C SER A 34 22.97 -25.79 4.12
N LYS A 35 23.71 -25.54 5.20
CA LYS A 35 23.84 -24.19 5.78
C LYS A 35 24.33 -23.16 4.75
N ARG A 36 25.22 -23.55 3.83
CA ARG A 36 25.70 -22.67 2.75
C ARG A 36 24.56 -22.21 1.86
N ASP A 37 23.65 -23.10 1.49
CA ASP A 37 22.50 -22.79 0.63
C ASP A 37 21.58 -21.76 1.29
N VAL A 38 21.42 -21.85 2.62
CA VAL A 38 20.68 -20.84 3.40
C VAL A 38 21.36 -19.48 3.35
N MET A 39 22.69 -19.43 3.56
CA MET A 39 23.41 -18.16 3.52
C MET A 39 23.32 -17.49 2.14
N GLU A 40 23.36 -18.26 1.05
CA GLU A 40 23.15 -17.72 -0.29
C GLU A 40 21.73 -17.14 -0.45
N ALA A 41 20.71 -17.81 0.10
CA ALA A 41 19.34 -17.30 0.09
C ALA A 41 19.19 -16.03 0.95
N VAL A 42 19.91 -15.90 2.07
CA VAL A 42 19.95 -14.68 2.88
C VAL A 42 20.49 -13.51 2.07
N VAL A 43 21.62 -13.69 1.39
CA VAL A 43 22.24 -12.63 0.57
C VAL A 43 21.27 -12.17 -0.53
N VAL A 44 20.64 -13.10 -1.25
CA VAL A 44 19.63 -12.75 -2.26
C VAL A 44 18.44 -12.01 -1.64
N GLY A 45 17.99 -12.44 -0.46
CA GLY A 45 16.85 -11.86 0.23
C GLY A 45 17.06 -10.44 0.75
N GLN A 46 18.31 -10.00 0.92
CA GLN A 46 18.63 -8.61 1.27
C GLN A 46 18.34 -7.64 0.10
N GLU A 47 18.54 -8.10 -1.13
CA GLU A 47 18.27 -7.30 -2.34
C GLU A 47 16.83 -7.44 -2.80
N GLU A 48 16.35 -8.67 -2.98
CA GLU A 48 14.97 -8.98 -3.37
C GLU A 48 14.41 -10.10 -2.48
N PRO A 49 13.62 -9.77 -1.45
CA PRO A 49 13.16 -10.78 -0.51
C PRO A 49 12.15 -11.77 -1.09
N LEU A 50 11.58 -11.54 -2.28
CA LEU A 50 10.80 -12.57 -3.00
C LEU A 50 11.68 -13.67 -3.62
N TYR A 51 12.98 -13.42 -3.80
CA TYR A 51 13.93 -14.37 -4.37
C TYR A 51 14.84 -15.03 -3.33
N GLY A 52 14.86 -14.50 -2.10
CA GLY A 52 15.61 -15.01 -0.95
C GLY A 52 15.01 -16.26 -0.32
N VAL A 53 14.76 -17.28 -1.13
CA VAL A 53 14.13 -18.55 -0.72
C VAL A 53 14.88 -19.74 -1.30
N ILE A 54 14.64 -20.92 -0.70
CA ILE A 54 15.18 -22.19 -1.17
C ILE A 54 14.04 -23.06 -1.71
N LEU A 55 14.25 -23.62 -2.89
CA LEU A 55 13.40 -24.63 -3.50
C LEU A 55 14.12 -25.99 -3.38
N ALA A 56 13.57 -26.88 -2.55
CA ALA A 56 14.14 -28.19 -2.23
C ALA A 56 13.27 -29.30 -2.81
N PHE A 57 13.69 -29.87 -3.94
CA PHE A 57 12.97 -30.93 -4.64
C PHE A 57 13.52 -32.31 -4.30
N ASN A 58 12.68 -33.14 -3.66
CA ASN A 58 13.00 -34.52 -3.28
C ASN A 58 14.32 -34.69 -2.49
N VAL A 59 14.73 -33.66 -1.74
CA VAL A 59 15.94 -33.65 -0.90
C VAL A 59 15.60 -33.30 0.54
N LYS A 60 16.49 -33.68 1.45
CA LYS A 60 16.38 -33.32 2.87
C LYS A 60 16.95 -31.92 3.09
N VAL A 61 16.59 -31.36 4.25
CA VAL A 61 17.25 -30.16 4.78
C VAL A 61 18.03 -30.60 6.00
N LEU A 62 19.33 -30.29 6.01
CA LEU A 62 20.19 -30.64 7.11
C LEU A 62 19.78 -29.89 8.39
N PRO A 63 19.96 -30.46 9.59
CA PRO A 63 19.51 -29.83 10.84
C PRO A 63 20.08 -28.42 11.07
N ASP A 64 21.36 -28.23 10.76
CA ASP A 64 22.05 -26.94 10.84
C ASP A 64 21.48 -25.91 9.86
N ALA A 65 21.07 -26.36 8.66
CA ALA A 65 20.38 -25.53 7.68
C ALA A 65 18.96 -25.13 8.15
N GLU A 66 18.21 -26.01 8.83
CA GLU A 66 16.91 -25.66 9.40
C GLU A 66 17.02 -24.61 10.51
N GLU A 67 18.02 -24.74 11.37
CA GLU A 67 18.32 -23.74 12.41
C GLU A 67 18.66 -22.38 11.79
N GLU A 68 19.55 -22.36 10.81
CA GLU A 68 19.95 -21.13 10.11
C GLU A 68 18.77 -20.47 9.40
N ALA A 69 17.94 -21.27 8.71
CA ALA A 69 16.78 -20.75 7.99
C ALA A 69 15.75 -20.13 8.94
N ARG A 70 15.54 -20.72 10.12
CA ARG A 70 14.67 -20.14 11.16
C ARG A 70 15.26 -18.85 11.73
N ALA A 71 16.56 -18.83 12.03
CA ALA A 71 17.24 -17.65 12.56
C ALA A 71 17.15 -16.45 11.61
N HIS A 72 17.34 -16.69 10.31
CA HIS A 72 17.32 -15.65 9.28
C HIS A 72 15.98 -15.46 8.58
N LYS A 73 14.93 -16.22 8.99
CA LYS A 73 13.59 -16.21 8.37
C LYS A 73 13.61 -16.51 6.87
N VAL A 74 14.54 -17.35 6.43
CA VAL A 74 14.58 -17.86 5.05
C VAL A 74 13.50 -18.92 4.88
N ARG A 75 12.66 -18.75 3.86
CA ARG A 75 11.60 -19.72 3.55
C ARG A 75 12.17 -20.84 2.69
N ILE A 76 11.91 -22.08 3.11
CA ILE A 76 12.28 -23.29 2.36
C ILE A 76 10.99 -23.96 1.87
N PHE A 77 10.86 -24.10 0.56
CA PHE A 77 9.79 -24.87 -0.07
C PHE A 77 10.29 -26.29 -0.30
N ARG A 78 9.54 -27.28 0.19
CA ARG A 78 9.90 -28.70 0.10
C ARG A 78 8.80 -29.45 -0.62
N ASN A 79 9.14 -30.19 -1.66
CA ASN A 79 8.18 -31.05 -2.34
C ASN A 79 8.90 -32.17 -3.10
N ASN A 80 8.18 -33.24 -3.42
CA ASN A 80 8.65 -34.33 -4.29
C ASN A 80 7.94 -34.34 -5.65
N ILE A 81 7.05 -33.36 -5.91
CA ILE A 81 6.37 -33.15 -7.20
C ILE A 81 6.74 -31.75 -7.71
N ILE A 82 7.31 -31.66 -8.92
CA ILE A 82 7.87 -30.44 -9.49
C ILE A 82 6.83 -29.32 -9.56
N TYR A 83 5.64 -29.63 -10.08
CA TYR A 83 4.55 -28.66 -10.22
C TYR A 83 4.10 -28.10 -8.88
N ASN A 84 3.96 -28.96 -7.85
CA ASN A 84 3.56 -28.51 -6.53
C ASN A 84 4.62 -27.58 -5.91
N LEU A 85 5.91 -27.91 -6.05
CA LEU A 85 6.99 -27.04 -5.56
C LEU A 85 6.94 -25.65 -6.20
N MET A 86 6.77 -25.62 -7.53
CA MET A 86 6.67 -24.40 -8.31
C MET A 86 5.42 -23.60 -7.94
N ASP A 87 4.26 -24.24 -7.89
CA ASP A 87 2.99 -23.58 -7.59
C ASP A 87 2.96 -23.04 -6.16
N ASP A 88 3.50 -23.77 -5.19
CA ASP A 88 3.63 -23.30 -3.81
C ASP A 88 4.50 -22.04 -3.72
N TYR A 89 5.64 -22.02 -4.43
CA TYR A 89 6.52 -20.85 -4.48
C TYR A 89 5.83 -19.66 -5.15
N ILE A 90 5.21 -19.89 -6.31
CA ILE A 90 4.59 -18.84 -7.12
C ILE A 90 3.39 -18.24 -6.40
N ARG A 91 2.54 -19.08 -5.79
CA ARG A 91 1.42 -18.62 -4.96
C ARG A 91 1.92 -17.75 -3.82
N TRP A 92 2.95 -18.20 -3.08
CA TRP A 92 3.54 -17.41 -2.02
C TRP A 92 4.10 -16.07 -2.52
N MET A 93 4.82 -16.08 -3.65
CA MET A 93 5.43 -14.90 -4.23
C MET A 93 4.37 -13.85 -4.61
N GLU A 94 3.27 -14.28 -5.24
CA GLU A 94 2.16 -13.37 -5.60
C GLU A 94 1.41 -12.86 -4.38
N GLU A 95 1.13 -13.71 -3.39
CA GLU A 95 0.53 -13.29 -2.12
C GLU A 95 1.39 -12.25 -1.39
N GLU A 96 2.70 -12.46 -1.37
CA GLU A 96 3.65 -11.59 -0.70
C GLU A 96 3.86 -10.28 -1.44
N ARG A 97 3.87 -10.31 -2.78
CA ARG A 97 3.82 -9.11 -3.62
C ARG A 97 2.56 -8.31 -3.35
N GLU A 98 1.39 -8.95 -3.37
CA GLU A 98 0.11 -8.29 -3.10
C GLU A 98 0.03 -7.74 -1.67
N ARG A 99 0.61 -8.44 -0.69
CA ARG A 99 0.73 -7.95 0.69
C ARG A 99 1.59 -6.69 0.76
N ARG A 100 2.71 -6.64 0.03
CA ARG A 100 3.57 -5.45 -0.06
C ARG A 100 2.85 -4.30 -0.74
N GLU A 101 2.18 -4.54 -1.87
CA GLU A 101 1.38 -3.52 -2.57
C GLU A 101 0.32 -2.93 -1.65
N ARG A 102 -0.43 -3.77 -0.92
CA ARG A 102 -1.42 -3.34 0.07
C ARG A 102 -0.81 -2.47 1.16
N ASN A 103 0.31 -2.91 1.76
CA ASN A 103 0.98 -2.14 2.80
C ASN A 103 1.46 -0.75 2.32
N VAL A 104 1.96 -0.67 1.08
CA VAL A 104 2.33 0.62 0.48
C VAL A 104 1.08 1.46 0.28
N PHE A 105 0.04 0.90 -0.34
CA PHE A 105 -1.22 1.57 -0.60
C PHE A 105 -1.82 2.14 0.70
N ASP A 106 -1.96 1.34 1.75
CA ASP A 106 -2.62 1.73 3.01
C ASP A 106 -1.93 2.89 3.73
N ARG A 107 -0.62 3.09 3.50
CA ARG A 107 0.13 4.23 4.05
C ARG A 107 -0.10 5.54 3.28
N LEU A 108 -0.61 5.45 2.05
CA LEU A 108 -0.89 6.63 1.24
C LEU A 108 -2.05 7.43 1.81
N VAL A 109 -1.92 8.75 1.75
CA VAL A 109 -3.02 9.67 2.03
C VAL A 109 -4.04 9.52 0.91
N LYS A 110 -5.22 9.01 1.23
CA LYS A 110 -6.27 8.73 0.25
C LYS A 110 -6.98 10.00 -0.22
N PRO A 111 -7.55 9.99 -1.45
CA PRO A 111 -8.44 11.05 -1.88
C PRO A 111 -9.65 11.15 -0.95
N GLY A 112 -10.10 12.38 -0.74
CA GLY A 112 -11.32 12.68 -0.03
C GLY A 112 -11.88 14.00 -0.53
N LYS A 113 -13.19 14.05 -0.73
CA LYS A 113 -13.94 15.25 -1.15
C LYS A 113 -15.12 15.40 -0.21
N VAL A 114 -15.30 16.58 0.35
CA VAL A 114 -16.37 16.88 1.31
C VAL A 114 -17.09 18.16 0.95
N GLU A 115 -18.38 18.21 1.24
CA GLU A 115 -19.21 19.42 1.19
C GLU A 115 -19.50 19.90 2.61
N VAL A 116 -19.37 21.20 2.86
CA VAL A 116 -19.77 21.81 4.13
C VAL A 116 -21.30 21.92 4.20
N LEU A 117 -21.93 21.27 5.17
CA LEU A 117 -23.38 21.22 5.28
C LEU A 117 -23.96 22.58 5.72
N ARG A 118 -25.06 22.98 5.06
CA ARG A 118 -25.80 24.21 5.36
C ARG A 118 -26.60 24.08 6.66
N GLY A 119 -26.51 25.05 7.55
CA GLY A 119 -27.18 25.04 8.86
C GLY A 119 -26.46 24.21 9.93
N PHE A 120 -25.33 23.57 9.61
CA PHE A 120 -24.58 22.70 10.54
C PHE A 120 -23.26 23.34 11.00
N ILE A 121 -23.28 24.64 11.31
CA ILE A 121 -22.14 25.35 11.88
C ILE A 121 -22.30 25.43 13.41
N PHE A 122 -21.58 24.57 14.13
CA PHE A 122 -21.64 24.49 15.60
C PHE A 122 -20.70 25.49 16.28
N ARG A 123 -19.54 25.75 15.67
CA ARG A 123 -18.56 26.71 16.17
C ARG A 123 -17.78 27.34 15.02
N ARG A 124 -17.68 28.66 15.00
CA ARG A 124 -17.05 29.37 13.87
C ARG A 124 -15.52 29.35 13.87
N ALA A 125 -14.87 29.25 15.03
CA ALA A 125 -13.40 29.30 15.14
C ALA A 125 -12.87 28.76 16.48
N LYS A 126 -11.58 28.40 16.48
CA LYS A 126 -10.74 28.04 17.64
C LYS A 126 -11.30 26.90 18.54
N PRO A 127 -11.55 25.69 18.04
CA PRO A 127 -11.53 25.26 16.63
C PRO A 127 -12.88 25.56 15.93
N ALA A 128 -12.87 25.69 14.61
CA ALA A 128 -14.11 25.64 13.85
C ALA A 128 -14.69 24.22 13.93
N ILE A 129 -15.99 24.10 14.20
CA ILE A 129 -16.71 22.83 14.27
C ILE A 129 -17.94 22.95 13.37
N PHE A 130 -18.01 22.10 12.35
CA PHE A 130 -19.07 22.13 11.36
C PHE A 130 -19.34 20.75 10.77
N GLY A 131 -20.58 20.54 10.34
CA GLY A 131 -21.01 19.34 9.63
C GLY A 131 -20.47 19.33 8.20
N VAL A 132 -20.04 18.15 7.75
CA VAL A 132 -19.67 17.90 6.36
C VAL A 132 -20.30 16.61 5.87
N ARG A 133 -20.59 16.54 4.56
CA ARG A 133 -20.91 15.30 3.86
C ARG A 133 -19.69 14.84 3.08
N VAL A 134 -19.29 13.59 3.23
CA VAL A 134 -18.24 13.00 2.41
C VAL A 134 -18.83 12.65 1.05
N LEU A 135 -18.40 13.36 0.01
CA LEU A 135 -18.87 13.16 -1.36
C LEU A 135 -18.11 12.03 -2.06
N ALA A 136 -16.80 11.92 -1.81
CA ALA A 136 -15.95 10.91 -2.42
C ALA A 136 -14.80 10.53 -1.51
N GLY A 137 -14.33 9.28 -1.65
CA GLY A 137 -13.18 8.77 -0.91
C GLY A 137 -13.39 8.78 0.60
N VAL A 138 -12.36 9.19 1.34
CA VAL A 138 -12.36 9.14 2.81
C VAL A 138 -11.71 10.37 3.43
N ILE A 139 -12.15 10.73 4.62
CA ILE A 139 -11.47 11.69 5.50
C ILE A 139 -11.12 11.03 6.83
N ALA A 140 -10.01 11.48 7.43
CA ALA A 140 -9.54 11.01 8.72
C ALA A 140 -8.98 12.19 9.53
N PRO A 141 -8.86 12.07 10.87
CA PRO A 141 -8.08 13.01 11.67
C PRO A 141 -6.65 13.15 11.13
N ASN A 142 -6.04 14.31 11.41
CA ASN A 142 -4.71 14.73 10.95
C ASN A 142 -4.53 14.90 9.43
N ARG A 143 -5.60 14.80 8.63
CA ARG A 143 -5.57 15.12 7.20
C ARG A 143 -5.78 16.61 6.99
N GLU A 144 -4.96 17.18 6.12
CA GLU A 144 -5.12 18.57 5.69
C GLU A 144 -6.23 18.67 4.67
N LEU A 145 -6.99 19.76 4.71
CA LEU A 145 -7.98 20.07 3.69
C LEU A 145 -7.54 21.30 2.90
N ILE A 146 -7.87 21.28 1.62
CA ILE A 146 -7.66 22.36 0.66
C ILE A 146 -8.99 22.70 0.00
N ARG A 147 -9.19 23.97 -0.32
CA ARG A 147 -10.37 24.44 -1.04
C ARG A 147 -10.12 24.46 -2.56
N GLU A 148 -11.17 24.55 -3.35
CA GLU A 148 -11.12 24.63 -4.83
C GLU A 148 -10.25 25.78 -5.37
N ASP A 149 -10.04 26.84 -4.60
CA ASP A 149 -9.14 27.96 -4.96
C ASP A 149 -7.66 27.68 -4.60
N GLY A 150 -7.33 26.46 -4.16
CA GLY A 150 -5.98 26.06 -3.79
C GLY A 150 -5.54 26.49 -2.39
N LYS A 151 -6.42 27.13 -1.60
CA LYS A 151 -6.04 27.56 -0.24
C LYS A 151 -6.09 26.39 0.74
N ASN A 152 -4.96 26.17 1.41
CA ASN A 152 -4.84 25.18 2.48
C ASN A 152 -5.54 25.66 3.77
N LEU A 153 -6.50 24.87 4.24
CA LEU A 153 -7.33 25.16 5.42
C LEU A 153 -6.80 24.52 6.70
N GLY A 154 -5.74 23.71 6.62
CA GLY A 154 -5.12 23.02 7.74
C GLY A 154 -5.74 21.67 8.05
N LYS A 155 -5.39 21.11 9.21
CA LYS A 155 -5.72 19.73 9.59
C LYS A 155 -7.07 19.59 10.26
N ILE A 156 -7.76 18.49 9.97
CA ILE A 156 -8.85 17.96 10.79
C ILE A 156 -8.25 17.49 12.12
N SER A 157 -8.68 18.05 13.24
CA SER A 157 -8.26 17.57 14.57
C SER A 157 -9.10 16.39 15.05
N GLN A 158 -10.40 16.38 14.75
CA GLN A 158 -11.32 15.33 15.16
C GLN A 158 -12.49 15.20 14.16
N ILE A 159 -12.99 13.98 14.02
CA ILE A 159 -14.23 13.67 13.30
C ILE A 159 -15.18 12.99 14.30
N GLN A 160 -16.46 13.37 14.29
CA GLN A 160 -17.50 12.78 15.11
C GLN A 160 -18.72 12.36 14.27
N GLU A 161 -19.25 11.18 14.56
CA GLU A 161 -20.52 10.67 14.04
C GLU A 161 -21.46 10.49 15.22
N ALA A 162 -22.61 11.16 15.19
CA ALA A 162 -23.58 11.18 16.30
C ALA A 162 -22.94 11.49 17.68
N GLY A 163 -21.99 12.44 17.72
CA GLY A 163 -21.29 12.86 18.94
C GLY A 163 -20.18 11.91 19.42
N LYS A 164 -19.95 10.78 18.73
CA LYS A 164 -18.87 9.84 19.06
C LYS A 164 -17.67 10.04 18.12
N PRO A 165 -16.43 10.11 18.65
CA PRO A 165 -15.24 10.20 17.82
C PRO A 165 -15.07 8.98 16.91
N ILE A 166 -14.71 9.21 15.65
CA ILE A 166 -14.40 8.15 14.68
C ILE A 166 -13.02 8.40 14.04
N SER A 167 -12.37 7.31 13.61
CA SER A 167 -11.05 7.36 12.99
C SER A 167 -11.08 7.59 11.48
N LEU A 168 -12.24 7.34 10.84
CA LEU A 168 -12.42 7.41 9.40
C LEU A 168 -13.89 7.68 9.07
N ALA A 169 -14.15 8.59 8.12
CA ALA A 169 -15.46 8.75 7.51
C ALA A 169 -15.34 8.56 6.00
N GLU A 170 -16.20 7.71 5.44
CA GLU A 170 -16.23 7.33 4.03
C GLU A 170 -17.34 8.06 3.29
N ALA A 171 -17.31 8.03 1.95
CA ALA A 171 -18.32 8.60 1.09
C ALA A 171 -19.76 8.24 1.52
N GLY A 172 -20.66 9.20 1.43
CA GLY A 172 -22.05 9.11 1.89
C GLY A 172 -22.26 9.48 3.36
N LYS A 173 -21.23 9.45 4.21
CA LYS A 173 -21.38 9.82 5.62
C LYS A 173 -21.52 11.32 5.82
N GLU A 174 -22.36 11.70 6.77
CA GLU A 174 -22.47 13.06 7.31
C GLU A 174 -21.90 13.09 8.73
N VAL A 175 -20.86 13.88 8.94
CA VAL A 175 -20.07 13.89 10.17
C VAL A 175 -19.74 15.33 10.59
N ALA A 176 -19.54 15.55 11.89
CA ALA A 176 -19.00 16.81 12.37
C ALA A 176 -17.47 16.75 12.38
N ILE A 177 -16.81 17.75 11.81
CA ILE A 177 -15.35 17.88 11.87
C ILE A 177 -14.93 19.09 12.68
N SER A 178 -13.81 18.95 13.38
CA SER A 178 -13.15 20.02 14.12
C SER A 178 -11.86 20.41 13.42
N MET A 179 -11.66 21.71 13.17
CA MET A 179 -10.48 22.26 12.49
C MET A 179 -9.97 23.51 13.21
N PRO A 180 -8.73 23.52 13.73
CA PRO A 180 -8.21 24.66 14.49
C PRO A 180 -7.93 25.93 13.67
N LYS A 181 -7.47 25.78 12.42
CA LYS A 181 -6.96 26.87 11.56
C LYS A 181 -8.06 27.71 10.87
N PRO A 182 -9.10 27.14 10.23
CA PRO A 182 -10.04 27.93 9.46
C PRO A 182 -11.06 28.63 10.37
N VAL A 183 -11.74 29.64 9.79
CA VAL A 183 -12.82 30.39 10.43
C VAL A 183 -14.01 30.36 9.49
N VAL A 184 -15.14 29.82 9.95
CA VAL A 184 -16.37 29.77 9.16
C VAL A 184 -16.92 31.19 8.96
N GLY A 185 -17.26 31.54 7.72
CA GLY A 185 -17.65 32.86 7.25
C GLY A 185 -16.49 33.68 6.65
N ARG A 186 -15.23 33.29 6.90
CA ARG A 186 -14.04 33.95 6.34
C ARG A 186 -13.24 33.04 5.42
N HIS A 187 -12.84 31.88 5.93
CA HIS A 187 -12.01 30.90 5.21
C HIS A 187 -12.84 29.77 4.62
N ILE A 188 -14.00 29.46 5.20
CA ILE A 188 -14.92 28.40 4.77
C ILE A 188 -16.35 28.94 4.85
N ARG A 189 -17.21 28.59 3.90
CA ARG A 189 -18.65 28.87 3.91
C ARG A 189 -19.46 27.58 3.78
N GLU A 190 -20.74 27.66 4.13
CA GLU A 190 -21.65 26.55 3.89
C GLU A 190 -21.80 26.31 2.39
N GLY A 191 -21.80 25.03 1.98
CA GLY A 191 -21.77 24.60 0.58
C GLY A 191 -20.38 24.63 -0.07
N ASP A 192 -19.33 25.10 0.62
CA ASP A 192 -17.96 24.99 0.09
C ASP A 192 -17.59 23.51 -0.09
N ILE A 193 -16.91 23.22 -1.20
CA ILE A 193 -16.29 21.92 -1.45
C ILE A 193 -14.82 21.96 -1.03
N LEU A 194 -14.43 20.98 -0.22
CA LEU A 194 -13.08 20.81 0.28
C LEU A 194 -12.53 19.45 -0.13
N TYR A 195 -11.22 19.40 -0.34
CA TYR A 195 -10.49 18.19 -0.75
C TYR A 195 -9.45 17.85 0.30
N VAL A 196 -9.14 16.58 0.46
CA VAL A 196 -7.95 16.17 1.22
C VAL A 196 -6.71 16.67 0.47
N ASP A 197 -5.85 17.39 1.16
CA ASP A 197 -4.58 17.88 0.63
C ASP A 197 -3.56 16.73 0.64
N ILE A 198 -3.55 15.96 -0.44
CA ILE A 198 -2.68 14.79 -0.63
C ILE A 198 -1.25 15.27 -0.93
N PRO A 199 -0.22 14.74 -0.23
CA PRO A 199 1.18 14.98 -0.58
C PRO A 199 1.49 14.58 -2.03
N GLU A 200 2.35 15.34 -2.71
CA GLU A 200 2.66 15.16 -4.13
C GLU A 200 3.07 13.73 -4.49
N GLU A 201 4.02 13.17 -3.73
CA GLU A 201 4.48 11.78 -3.89
C GLU A 201 3.35 10.76 -3.78
N HIS A 202 2.41 11.00 -2.85
CA HIS A 202 1.26 10.11 -2.67
C HIS A 202 0.27 10.25 -3.83
N ALA A 203 0.01 11.47 -4.30
CA ALA A 203 -0.87 11.70 -5.45
C ALA A 203 -0.31 11.04 -6.72
N LYS A 204 1.00 11.14 -6.95
CA LYS A 204 1.69 10.47 -8.05
C LYS A 204 1.57 8.94 -7.95
N MET A 205 1.88 8.35 -6.80
CA MET A 205 1.73 6.91 -6.59
C MET A 205 0.28 6.43 -6.77
N LEU A 206 -0.70 7.19 -6.26
CA LEU A 206 -2.11 6.86 -6.41
C LEU A 206 -2.56 6.91 -7.88
N ARG A 207 -2.08 7.89 -8.64
CA ARG A 207 -2.41 8.04 -10.07
C ARG A 207 -1.75 6.96 -10.92
N ASP A 208 -0.45 6.72 -10.74
CA ASP A 208 0.35 5.92 -11.68
C ASP A 208 0.32 4.43 -11.37
N ARG A 209 0.26 4.07 -10.08
CA ARG A 209 0.37 2.68 -9.62
C ARG A 209 -0.93 2.13 -9.05
N PHE A 210 -1.66 2.93 -8.29
CA PHE A 210 -2.80 2.43 -7.50
C PHE A 210 -4.17 2.93 -7.97
N ALA A 211 -4.28 3.49 -9.17
CA ALA A 211 -5.54 4.02 -9.68
C ALA A 211 -6.63 2.93 -9.75
N HIS A 212 -6.25 1.71 -10.13
CA HIS A 212 -7.13 0.54 -10.18
C HIS A 212 -7.71 0.12 -8.81
N ARG A 213 -7.16 0.64 -7.69
CA ARG A 213 -7.64 0.35 -6.32
C ARG A 213 -8.55 1.42 -5.75
N LEU A 214 -8.80 2.50 -6.49
CA LEU A 214 -9.65 3.62 -6.07
C LEU A 214 -11.04 3.46 -6.71
N SER A 215 -12.07 3.88 -5.98
CA SER A 215 -13.41 4.03 -6.59
C SER A 215 -13.39 5.13 -7.65
N GLU A 216 -14.35 5.10 -8.59
CA GLU A 216 -14.46 6.12 -9.64
C GLU A 216 -14.55 7.54 -9.06
N ASP A 217 -15.37 7.73 -8.01
CA ASP A 217 -15.50 9.02 -7.32
C ASP A 217 -14.18 9.45 -6.65
N SER A 218 -13.42 8.50 -6.08
CA SER A 218 -12.12 8.79 -5.46
C SER A 218 -11.08 9.19 -6.50
N LEU A 219 -11.09 8.53 -7.67
CA LEU A 219 -10.26 8.90 -8.82
C LEU A 219 -10.61 10.29 -9.33
N GLN A 220 -11.90 10.61 -9.41
CA GLN A 220 -12.35 11.91 -9.83
C GLN A 220 -11.91 13.01 -8.84
N ALA A 221 -12.07 12.77 -7.53
CA ALA A 221 -11.57 13.69 -6.50
C ALA A 221 -10.05 13.88 -6.55
N LEU A 222 -9.29 12.82 -6.87
CA LEU A 222 -7.83 12.91 -7.06
C LEU A 222 -7.47 13.78 -8.28
N LYS A 223 -8.18 13.61 -9.41
CA LYS A 223 -7.98 14.42 -10.62
C LYS A 223 -8.26 15.89 -10.36
N GLU A 224 -9.39 16.19 -9.71
CA GLU A 224 -9.77 17.56 -9.32
C GLU A 224 -8.72 18.19 -8.40
N LEU A 225 -8.20 17.44 -7.41
CA LEU A 225 -7.11 17.91 -6.58
C LEU A 225 -5.83 18.22 -7.39
N ILE A 226 -5.44 17.34 -8.30
CA ILE A 226 -4.28 17.55 -9.19
C ILE A 226 -4.47 18.84 -9.99
N GLU A 227 -5.65 19.07 -10.57
CA GLU A 227 -5.97 20.30 -11.31
C GLU A 227 -5.87 21.54 -10.42
N ILE A 228 -6.43 21.50 -9.21
CA ILE A 228 -6.33 22.58 -8.22
C ILE A 228 -4.87 22.93 -7.94
N LYS A 229 -4.02 21.92 -7.69
CA LYS A 229 -2.59 22.12 -7.40
C LYS A 229 -1.84 22.66 -8.62
N ARG A 230 -2.17 22.17 -9.82
CA ARG A 230 -1.52 22.56 -11.09
C ARG A 230 -1.77 24.00 -11.52
N ARG A 231 -2.86 24.63 -11.04
CA ARG A 231 -3.07 26.09 -11.22
C ARG A 231 -1.93 26.92 -10.62
N SER A 232 -1.28 26.43 -9.58
CA SER A 232 -0.15 27.10 -8.91
C SER A 232 1.22 26.51 -9.27
N ASN A 233 1.29 25.21 -9.56
CA ASN A 233 2.50 24.51 -9.96
C ASN A 233 2.19 23.56 -11.13
N PRO A 234 2.41 23.97 -12.40
CA PRO A 234 2.00 23.20 -13.58
C PRO A 234 2.57 21.78 -13.66
N ILE A 235 3.73 21.54 -13.03
CA ILE A 235 4.40 20.23 -13.01
C ILE A 235 4.04 19.36 -11.80
N TRP A 236 3.06 19.78 -11.00
CA TRP A 236 2.68 19.06 -9.79
C TRP A 236 2.17 17.66 -10.10
N ALA A 237 2.75 16.69 -9.38
CA ALA A 237 2.49 15.27 -9.55
C ALA A 237 2.63 14.81 -11.01
N ILE A 238 3.62 15.32 -11.77
CA ILE A 238 4.02 14.71 -13.06
C ILE A 238 4.74 13.39 -12.81
#